data_AF-A0A1F2R2F1-F1
#
_entry.id   AF-A0A1F2R2F1-F1
#
_cell.length_a   1.000
_cell.length_b   1.000
_cell.length_c   1.000
_cell.angle_alpha   90.00
_cell.angle_beta   90.00
_cell.angle_gamma   90.00
#
_symmetry.space_group_name_H-M   'P 1'
#
loop_
_entity.id
_entity.type
_entity.pdbx_description
1 polymer ?
#
loop_
_entity_poly.entity_id
_entity_poly.type
_entity_poly.pdbx_seq_one_letter_code
_entity_poly.pdbx_strand_id
1 'polypeptide(L)'
;MTEAPTFLDDLQEAMETLRAEQPGIFNGNTIVNLGAYYVGLIKILDRKGLCADFDTEELGIADSKDFSDVFDIQSSKDEVRMKFLGTCYPSLVPMSRTPLYPVPTGCNLPPSREIACGREREGRYYNDVSGAVDQLMQEKPELFDFTDLNPGTDGPRVRDLEAYHRQVVEILIKKGYCVLFDTEEIQIKRTNEFTEHYDINYRDEYVRRGSGIYRGSCYPAAF
;
A
#
# COMPACT_ATOMS: atom_id res chain seq x y z
N MET A 1 -33.52 -20.42 1.49
CA MET A 1 -33.62 -19.12 0.81
C MET A 1 -32.33 -18.39 1.12
N THR A 2 -31.52 -18.08 0.12
CA THR A 2 -30.38 -17.16 0.30
C THR A 2 -30.94 -15.77 0.53
N GLU A 3 -30.59 -15.17 1.66
CA GLU A 3 -30.90 -13.77 1.97
C GLU A 3 -30.34 -12.89 0.84
N ALA A 4 -31.16 -11.99 0.31
CA ALA A 4 -30.68 -11.04 -0.69
C ALA A 4 -29.84 -9.98 0.04
N PRO A 5 -28.67 -9.58 -0.51
CA PRO A 5 -27.89 -8.49 0.07
C PRO A 5 -28.72 -7.20 0.15
N THR A 6 -28.65 -6.55 1.30
CA THR A 6 -29.23 -5.22 1.57
C THR A 6 -28.49 -4.11 0.81
N PHE A 7 -27.16 -4.15 0.77
CA PHE A 7 -26.33 -3.04 0.26
C PHE A 7 -25.83 -3.22 -1.18
N LEU A 8 -26.43 -4.14 -1.95
CA LEU A 8 -25.97 -4.45 -3.31
C LEU A 8 -26.11 -3.26 -4.26
N ASP A 9 -27.26 -2.59 -4.24
CA ASP A 9 -27.54 -1.45 -5.12
C ASP A 9 -26.63 -0.26 -4.78
N ASP A 10 -26.38 -0.01 -3.48
CA ASP A 10 -25.45 1.02 -3.03
C ASP A 10 -24.01 0.76 -3.48
N LEU A 11 -23.57 -0.50 -3.40
CA LEU A 11 -22.26 -0.91 -3.88
C LEU A 11 -22.14 -0.75 -5.40
N GLN A 12 -23.18 -1.12 -6.16
CA GLN A 12 -23.19 -0.93 -7.60
C GLN A 12 -23.08 0.55 -7.98
N GLU A 13 -23.87 1.42 -7.35
CA GLU A 13 -23.81 2.85 -7.61
C GLU A 13 -22.44 3.44 -7.21
N ALA A 14 -21.85 2.96 -6.11
CA ALA A 14 -20.52 3.37 -5.69
C ALA A 14 -19.44 2.98 -6.73
N MET A 15 -19.51 1.79 -7.31
CA MET A 15 -18.61 1.35 -8.39
C MET A 15 -18.76 2.19 -9.65
N GLU A 16 -19.99 2.50 -10.05
CA GLU A 16 -20.27 3.36 -11.21
C GLU A 16 -19.74 4.78 -10.98
N THR A 17 -19.99 5.33 -9.79
CA THR A 17 -19.47 6.64 -9.36
C THR A 17 -17.95 6.66 -9.38
N LEU A 18 -17.29 5.63 -8.85
CA LEU A 18 -15.83 5.55 -8.83
C LEU A 18 -15.25 5.51 -10.25
N ARG A 19 -15.85 4.73 -11.15
CA ARG A 19 -15.45 4.68 -12.55
C ARG A 19 -15.58 6.03 -13.25
N ALA A 20 -16.63 6.79 -12.92
CA ALA A 20 -16.85 8.13 -13.47
C ALA A 20 -15.88 9.18 -12.89
N GLU A 21 -15.66 9.18 -11.58
CA GLU A 21 -14.79 10.16 -10.91
C GLU A 21 -13.29 9.87 -11.14
N GLN A 22 -12.90 8.60 -11.24
CA GLN A 22 -11.50 8.17 -11.26
C GLN A 22 -11.27 7.06 -12.32
N PRO A 23 -11.47 7.33 -13.62
CA PRO A 23 -11.35 6.33 -14.67
C PRO A 23 -9.94 5.71 -14.77
N GLY A 24 -8.90 6.43 -14.32
CA GLY A 24 -7.51 5.95 -14.30
C GLY A 24 -7.24 4.77 -13.38
N ILE A 25 -8.17 4.42 -12.48
CA ILE A 25 -8.10 3.20 -11.66
C ILE A 25 -8.35 1.94 -12.51
N PHE A 26 -8.91 2.10 -13.72
CA PHE A 26 -9.38 0.99 -14.52
C PHE A 26 -8.73 0.95 -15.91
N ASN A 27 -8.52 -0.26 -16.42
CA ASN A 27 -8.29 -0.54 -17.83
C ASN A 27 -9.38 -1.52 -18.30
N GLY A 28 -10.47 -1.00 -18.84
CA GLY A 28 -11.68 -1.78 -19.08
C GLY A 28 -12.26 -2.31 -17.76
N ASN A 29 -12.37 -3.64 -17.63
CA ASN A 29 -12.83 -4.26 -16.38
C ASN A 29 -11.71 -4.53 -15.37
N THR A 30 -10.45 -4.39 -15.77
CA THR A 30 -9.28 -4.61 -14.90
C THR A 30 -9.03 -3.39 -14.03
N ILE A 31 -8.73 -3.63 -12.75
CA ILE A 31 -8.31 -2.66 -11.76
C ILE A 31 -6.79 -2.55 -11.84
N VAL A 32 -6.27 -1.37 -12.17
CA VAL A 32 -4.83 -1.12 -12.29
C VAL A 32 -4.25 -0.39 -11.07
N ASN A 33 -5.11 0.05 -10.14
CA ASN A 33 -4.72 0.59 -8.84
C ASN A 33 -5.68 0.07 -7.75
N LEU A 34 -5.28 -1.03 -7.10
CA LEU A 34 -6.10 -1.71 -6.08
C LEU A 34 -6.40 -0.82 -4.87
N GLY A 35 -5.40 -0.11 -4.37
CA GLY A 35 -5.58 0.75 -3.21
C GLY A 35 -6.57 1.89 -3.47
N ALA A 36 -6.44 2.56 -4.61
CA ALA A 36 -7.39 3.60 -5.01
C ALA A 36 -8.80 3.04 -5.26
N TYR A 37 -8.91 1.79 -5.72
CA TYR A 37 -10.20 1.10 -5.91
C TYR A 37 -10.94 0.94 -4.58
N TYR A 38 -10.35 0.24 -3.60
CA TYR A 38 -10.99 0.01 -2.30
C TYR A 38 -11.24 1.30 -1.52
N VAL A 39 -10.24 2.17 -1.42
CA VAL A 39 -10.38 3.45 -0.70
C VAL A 39 -11.39 4.37 -1.38
N GLY A 40 -11.44 4.36 -2.71
CA GLY A 40 -12.43 5.12 -3.47
C GLY A 40 -13.86 4.66 -3.17
N LEU A 41 -14.10 3.34 -3.19
CA LEU A 41 -15.41 2.77 -2.86
C LEU A 41 -15.82 3.09 -1.43
N ILE A 42 -14.93 2.89 -0.45
CA ILE A 42 -15.21 3.22 0.96
C ILE A 42 -15.60 4.70 1.09
N LYS A 43 -14.85 5.62 0.49
CA LYS A 43 -15.17 7.06 0.52
C LYS A 43 -16.52 7.38 -0.12
N ILE A 44 -16.92 6.68 -1.18
CA ILE A 44 -18.20 6.92 -1.84
C ILE A 44 -19.36 6.38 -0.99
N LEU A 45 -19.20 5.20 -0.39
CA LEU A 45 -20.17 4.62 0.55
C LEU A 45 -20.30 5.49 1.82
N ASP A 46 -19.20 6.02 2.33
CA ASP A 46 -19.21 6.98 3.44
C ASP A 46 -20.03 8.24 3.11
N ARG A 47 -19.91 8.78 1.89
CA ARG A 47 -20.73 9.92 1.41
C ARG A 47 -22.22 9.60 1.37
N LYS A 48 -22.59 8.34 1.22
CA LYS A 48 -23.98 7.84 1.27
C LYS A 48 -24.48 7.57 2.70
N GLY A 49 -23.62 7.73 3.71
CA GLY A 49 -23.95 7.44 5.11
C GLY A 49 -23.81 5.97 5.49
N LEU A 50 -23.17 5.16 4.64
CA LEU A 50 -22.86 3.76 4.91
C LEU A 50 -21.42 3.64 5.41
N CYS A 51 -21.19 2.82 6.43
CA CYS A 51 -19.86 2.43 6.82
C CYS A 51 -19.40 1.29 5.92
N ALA A 52 -18.20 1.38 5.35
CA ALA A 52 -17.58 0.30 4.62
C ALA A 52 -16.17 0.02 5.14
N ASP A 53 -15.79 -1.25 5.18
CA ASP A 53 -14.45 -1.64 5.59
C ASP A 53 -13.94 -2.87 4.83
N PHE A 54 -12.63 -2.89 4.60
CA PHE A 54 -11.94 -3.95 3.84
C PHE A 54 -10.89 -4.63 4.72
N ASP A 55 -10.89 -5.97 4.73
CA ASP A 55 -10.02 -6.81 5.55
C ASP A 55 -8.86 -7.48 4.80
N THR A 56 -8.55 -6.99 3.58
CA THR A 56 -7.61 -7.56 2.60
C THR A 56 -8.18 -8.64 1.67
N GLU A 57 -9.36 -9.18 1.95
CA GLU A 57 -10.03 -10.16 1.08
C GLU A 57 -11.43 -9.71 0.67
N GLU A 58 -12.21 -9.16 1.61
CA GLU A 58 -13.64 -8.90 1.47
C GLU A 58 -14.01 -7.49 1.92
N LEU A 59 -14.97 -6.86 1.24
CA LEU A 59 -15.54 -5.57 1.59
C LEU A 59 -16.83 -5.77 2.39
N GLY A 60 -16.84 -5.37 3.65
CA GLY A 60 -18.04 -5.28 4.47
C GLY A 60 -18.72 -3.92 4.31
N ILE A 61 -20.05 -3.89 4.27
CA ILE A 61 -20.87 -2.67 4.22
C ILE A 61 -21.96 -2.76 5.30
N ALA A 62 -22.15 -1.70 6.06
CA ALA A 62 -23.14 -1.61 7.13
C ALA A 62 -23.66 -0.18 7.32
N ASP A 63 -24.91 -0.04 7.77
CA ASP A 63 -25.49 1.23 8.24
C ASP A 63 -25.57 1.31 9.79
N SER A 64 -25.31 0.19 10.46
CA SER A 64 -25.48 0.01 11.90
C SER A 64 -24.51 -1.06 12.43
N LYS A 65 -24.54 -1.29 13.75
CA LYS A 65 -23.77 -2.36 14.40
C LYS A 65 -24.46 -3.72 14.32
N ASP A 66 -25.70 -3.76 13.84
CA ASP A 66 -26.55 -4.94 13.95
C ASP A 66 -26.19 -5.98 12.89
N PHE A 67 -25.85 -5.53 11.68
CA PHE A 67 -25.40 -6.43 10.62
C PHE A 67 -24.51 -5.73 9.58
N SER A 68 -23.84 -6.54 8.76
CA SER A 68 -23.10 -6.09 7.58
C SER A 68 -23.27 -7.09 6.44
N ASP A 69 -23.40 -6.62 5.21
CA ASP A 69 -23.21 -7.47 4.04
C ASP A 69 -21.74 -7.51 3.64
N VAL A 70 -21.28 -8.68 3.23
CA VAL A 70 -19.89 -8.91 2.84
C VAL A 70 -19.82 -9.30 1.37
N PHE A 71 -18.97 -8.59 0.64
CA PHE A 71 -18.79 -8.75 -0.79
C PHE A 71 -17.34 -8.98 -1.16
N ASP A 72 -17.16 -9.89 -2.10
CA ASP A 72 -15.92 -10.08 -2.81
C ASP A 72 -16.00 -9.30 -4.14
N ILE A 73 -15.24 -8.21 -4.20
CA ILE A 73 -15.37 -7.16 -5.23
C ILE A 73 -14.22 -7.09 -6.23
N GLN A 74 -13.27 -8.03 -6.14
CA GLN A 74 -12.11 -8.16 -7.02
C GLN A 74 -11.85 -9.64 -7.31
N SER A 75 -11.69 -10.02 -8.56
CA SER A 75 -11.27 -11.37 -8.93
C SER A 75 -9.77 -11.57 -8.74
N SER A 76 -9.29 -12.82 -8.75
CA SER A 76 -7.86 -13.13 -8.74
C SER A 76 -7.09 -12.66 -9.99
N LYS A 77 -7.77 -12.09 -10.98
CA LYS A 77 -7.19 -11.46 -12.18
C LYS A 77 -7.27 -9.93 -12.14
N ASP A 78 -7.51 -9.36 -10.96
CA ASP A 78 -7.73 -7.94 -10.73
C ASP A 78 -8.91 -7.37 -11.55
N GLU A 79 -9.92 -8.18 -11.83
CA GLU A 79 -11.12 -7.72 -12.52
C GLU A 79 -12.20 -7.33 -11.51
N VAL A 80 -12.89 -6.23 -11.79
CA VAL A 80 -14.07 -5.85 -11.00
C VAL A 80 -15.10 -6.97 -11.07
N ARG A 81 -15.57 -7.38 -9.89
CA ARG A 81 -16.70 -8.28 -9.73
C ARG A 81 -17.58 -7.81 -8.58
N MET A 82 -18.72 -8.46 -8.42
CA MET A 82 -19.64 -8.19 -7.33
C MET A 82 -20.23 -9.52 -6.89
N LYS A 83 -19.55 -10.18 -5.94
CA LYS A 83 -19.95 -11.48 -5.43
C LYS A 83 -20.36 -11.31 -3.97
N PHE A 84 -21.64 -11.43 -3.69
CA PHE A 84 -22.14 -11.50 -2.32
C PHE A 84 -21.67 -12.79 -1.66
N LEU A 85 -21.15 -12.66 -0.43
CA LEU A 85 -20.60 -13.77 0.35
C LEU A 85 -21.51 -14.15 1.51
N GLY A 86 -22.14 -13.16 2.14
CA GLY A 86 -23.10 -13.36 3.20
C GLY A 86 -23.36 -12.10 4.02
N THR A 87 -24.32 -12.22 4.94
CA THR A 87 -24.63 -11.19 5.93
C THR A 87 -24.13 -11.66 7.30
N CYS A 88 -23.42 -10.80 8.02
CA CYS A 88 -22.90 -11.08 9.34
C CYS A 88 -23.75 -10.40 10.42
N TYR A 89 -23.98 -11.10 11.53
CA TYR A 89 -24.69 -10.62 12.71
C TYR A 89 -23.87 -10.96 13.96
N PRO A 90 -23.35 -9.99 14.74
CA PRO A 90 -23.43 -8.54 14.49
C PRO A 90 -22.59 -8.11 13.28
N SER A 91 -22.67 -6.82 12.93
CA SER A 91 -21.85 -6.20 11.89
C SER A 91 -20.36 -6.46 12.12
N LEU A 92 -19.63 -6.84 11.07
CA LEU A 92 -18.17 -6.91 11.09
C LEU A 92 -17.52 -5.53 10.88
N VAL A 93 -18.30 -4.50 10.57
CA VAL A 93 -17.80 -3.14 10.29
C VAL A 93 -17.87 -2.28 11.57
N PRO A 94 -16.78 -1.60 11.96
CA PRO A 94 -15.43 -1.66 11.38
C PRO A 94 -14.74 -2.98 11.75
N MET A 95 -13.96 -3.51 10.82
CA MET A 95 -13.24 -4.77 11.00
C MET A 95 -12.13 -4.54 12.04
N SER A 96 -11.98 -5.47 12.98
CA SER A 96 -11.03 -5.34 14.09
C SER A 96 -9.61 -5.12 13.56
N ARG A 97 -8.96 -4.09 14.10
CA ARG A 97 -7.78 -3.49 13.50
C ARG A 97 -6.71 -3.24 14.56
N THR A 98 -5.47 -3.67 14.28
CA THR A 98 -4.27 -3.44 15.12
C THR A 98 -4.12 -1.95 15.44
N PRO A 99 -3.61 -1.51 16.60
CA PRO A 99 -3.32 -0.10 16.85
C PRO A 99 -2.49 0.56 15.74
N LEU A 100 -2.66 1.87 15.53
CA LEU A 100 -1.83 2.62 14.57
C LEU A 100 -0.36 2.54 14.99
N TYR A 101 0.53 2.41 14.00
CA TYR A 101 1.95 2.47 14.25
C TYR A 101 2.33 3.88 14.74
N PRO A 102 3.31 4.00 15.64
CA PRO A 102 3.85 5.30 16.02
C PRO A 102 4.53 5.95 14.82
N VAL A 103 4.36 7.26 14.70
CA VAL A 103 4.99 8.05 13.64
C VAL A 103 6.52 8.01 13.80
N PRO A 104 7.30 7.68 12.75
CA PRO A 104 8.75 7.65 12.81
C PRO A 104 9.37 9.00 13.15
N THR A 105 10.51 8.99 13.84
CA THR A 105 11.28 10.22 14.12
C THR A 105 11.57 10.98 12.83
N GLY A 106 11.28 12.29 12.83
CA GLY A 106 11.48 13.15 11.65
C GLY A 106 10.29 13.25 10.69
N CYS A 107 9.22 12.46 10.92
CA CYS A 107 7.97 12.59 10.20
C CYS A 107 7.01 13.56 10.91
N ASN A 108 6.46 14.53 10.17
CA ASN A 108 5.53 15.53 10.68
C ASN A 108 4.06 15.27 10.27
N LEU A 109 3.76 14.10 9.73
CA LEU A 109 2.40 13.70 9.36
C LEU A 109 1.71 13.02 10.55
N PRO A 110 0.38 13.17 10.69
CA PRO A 110 -0.37 12.39 11.67
C PRO A 110 -0.32 10.90 11.30
N PRO A 111 -0.47 9.99 12.28
CA PRO A 111 -0.45 8.58 11.98
C PRO A 111 -1.62 8.19 11.07
N SER A 112 -1.39 7.21 10.21
CA SER A 112 -2.37 6.69 9.25
C SER A 112 -2.27 5.17 9.10
N ARG A 113 -3.27 4.59 8.45
CA ARG A 113 -3.35 3.15 8.21
C ARG A 113 -3.63 2.92 6.74
N GLU A 114 -2.89 1.99 6.18
CA GLU A 114 -3.23 1.41 4.89
C GLU A 114 -4.42 0.46 4.98
N ILE A 115 -5.21 0.42 3.91
CA ILE A 115 -6.36 -0.46 3.76
C ILE A 115 -6.05 -1.52 2.70
N ALA A 116 -5.48 -1.10 1.57
CA ALA A 116 -5.16 -2.00 0.47
C ALA A 116 -3.84 -1.61 -0.19
N CYS A 117 -3.08 -2.63 -0.55
CA CYS A 117 -1.81 -2.51 -1.27
C CYS A 117 -1.92 -3.15 -2.65
N GLY A 118 -1.23 -2.60 -3.62
CA GLY A 118 -1.11 -3.19 -4.95
C GLY A 118 0.19 -2.74 -5.62
N ARG A 119 0.67 -3.55 -6.56
CA ARG A 119 1.83 -3.18 -7.36
C ARG A 119 1.37 -2.34 -8.54
N GLU A 120 1.61 -1.03 -8.48
CA GLU A 120 1.45 -0.15 -9.64
C GLU A 120 2.56 -0.41 -10.66
N ARG A 121 2.44 0.17 -11.86
CA ARG A 121 3.45 0.00 -12.92
C ARG A 121 4.84 0.47 -12.47
N GLU A 122 4.88 1.63 -11.80
CA GLU A 122 6.10 2.32 -11.39
C GLU A 122 5.83 3.04 -10.06
N GLY A 123 6.84 3.08 -9.18
CA GLY A 123 6.79 3.84 -7.93
C GLY A 123 7.14 5.32 -8.17
N ARG A 124 6.33 6.22 -7.63
CA ARG A 124 6.46 7.69 -7.73
C ARG A 124 7.72 8.18 -7.01
N TYR A 125 8.18 7.49 -5.98
CA TYR A 125 9.38 7.82 -5.22
C TYR A 125 10.62 7.02 -5.64
N TYR A 126 10.54 6.24 -6.74
CA TYR A 126 11.62 5.35 -7.19
C TYR A 126 12.95 6.08 -7.36
N ASN A 127 12.93 7.23 -8.06
CA ASN A 127 14.14 8.00 -8.32
C ASN A 127 14.76 8.56 -7.04
N ASP A 128 13.94 8.94 -6.05
CA ASP A 128 14.44 9.45 -4.77
C ASP A 128 15.07 8.35 -3.91
N VAL A 129 14.46 7.17 -3.88
CA VAL A 129 14.97 5.98 -3.18
C VAL A 129 16.27 5.51 -3.84
N SER A 130 16.28 5.32 -5.16
CA SER A 130 17.49 4.94 -5.90
C SER A 130 18.60 5.98 -5.71
N GLY A 131 18.27 7.27 -5.80
CA GLY A 131 19.24 8.34 -5.59
C GLY A 131 19.75 8.42 -4.15
N ALA A 132 18.97 8.02 -3.15
CA ALA A 132 19.45 7.92 -1.77
C ALA A 132 20.45 6.77 -1.58
N VAL A 133 20.23 5.63 -2.24
CA VAL A 133 21.18 4.52 -2.28
C VAL A 133 22.48 4.94 -3.00
N ASP A 134 22.38 5.63 -4.13
CA ASP A 134 23.54 6.14 -4.87
C ASP A 134 24.36 7.13 -4.03
N GLN A 135 23.68 8.07 -3.36
CA GLN A 135 24.31 9.01 -2.44
C GLN A 135 25.04 8.27 -1.31
N LEU A 136 24.42 7.24 -0.72
CA LEU A 136 25.03 6.47 0.36
C LEU A 136 26.29 5.72 -0.09
N MET A 137 26.27 5.12 -1.29
CA MET A 137 27.45 4.45 -1.86
C MET A 137 28.63 5.41 -2.06
N GLN A 138 28.35 6.68 -2.38
CA GLN A 138 29.38 7.70 -2.54
C GLN A 138 29.90 8.24 -1.20
N GLU A 139 29.00 8.51 -0.25
CA GLU A 139 29.34 9.12 1.04
C GLU A 139 29.93 8.12 2.05
N LYS A 140 29.53 6.85 1.96
CA LYS A 140 29.94 5.76 2.87
C LYS A 140 30.35 4.49 2.12
N PRO A 141 31.38 4.55 1.27
CA PRO A 141 31.83 3.39 0.50
C PRO A 141 32.25 2.21 1.38
N GLU A 142 32.62 2.44 2.64
CA GLU A 142 32.97 1.40 3.61
C GLU A 142 31.82 0.46 3.96
N LEU A 143 30.56 0.82 3.70
CA LEU A 143 29.40 -0.06 3.89
C LEU A 143 29.26 -1.11 2.79
N PHE A 144 30.08 -1.05 1.73
CA PHE A 144 29.92 -1.86 0.53
C PHE A 144 31.19 -2.65 0.20
N ASP A 145 31.01 -3.81 -0.43
CA ASP A 145 32.06 -4.56 -1.10
C ASP A 145 31.87 -4.44 -2.62
N PHE A 146 32.55 -3.47 -3.22
CA PHE A 146 32.50 -3.26 -4.67
C PHE A 146 33.23 -4.34 -5.48
N THR A 147 33.90 -5.29 -4.83
CA THR A 147 34.52 -6.45 -5.49
C THR A 147 33.63 -7.68 -5.52
N ASP A 148 32.55 -7.68 -4.72
CA ASP A 148 31.54 -8.74 -4.65
C ASP A 148 30.20 -8.19 -5.14
N LEU A 149 29.91 -8.41 -6.44
CA LEU A 149 28.71 -7.90 -7.09
C LEU A 149 27.67 -9.01 -7.24
N ASN A 150 26.40 -8.70 -7.03
CA ASN A 150 25.31 -9.61 -7.32
C ASN A 150 25.33 -9.99 -8.82
N PRO A 151 25.44 -11.29 -9.16
CA PRO A 151 25.59 -11.75 -10.54
C PRO A 151 24.50 -11.19 -11.47
N GLY A 152 24.93 -10.58 -12.58
CA GLY A 152 24.04 -9.99 -13.58
C GLY A 152 23.51 -8.59 -13.23
N THR A 153 24.02 -7.96 -12.18
CA THR A 153 23.68 -6.59 -11.78
C THR A 153 24.93 -5.78 -11.42
N ASP A 154 24.75 -4.49 -11.14
CA ASP A 154 25.77 -3.58 -10.60
C ASP A 154 25.66 -3.41 -9.07
N GLY A 155 24.83 -4.20 -8.39
CA GLY A 155 24.60 -4.11 -6.95
C GLY A 155 25.75 -4.72 -6.13
N PRO A 156 26.55 -3.93 -5.40
CA PRO A 156 27.60 -4.46 -4.54
C PRO A 156 27.01 -5.15 -3.31
N ARG A 157 27.78 -6.04 -2.70
CA ARG A 157 27.44 -6.61 -1.39
C ARG A 157 27.45 -5.52 -0.33
N VAL A 158 26.46 -5.55 0.54
CA VAL A 158 26.34 -4.70 1.72
C VAL A 158 27.04 -5.41 2.88
N ARG A 159 27.98 -4.72 3.53
CA ARG A 159 28.75 -5.27 4.66
C ARG A 159 27.97 -5.25 5.98
N ASP A 160 27.09 -4.26 6.12
CA ASP A 160 26.27 -4.02 7.30
C ASP A 160 24.88 -3.55 6.85
N LEU A 161 23.91 -4.47 6.84
CA LEU A 161 22.54 -4.19 6.39
C LEU A 161 21.83 -3.19 7.30
N GLU A 162 21.99 -3.32 8.61
CA GLU A 162 21.34 -2.44 9.56
C GLU A 162 21.80 -0.99 9.36
N ALA A 163 23.11 -0.79 9.24
CA ALA A 163 23.66 0.52 8.91
C ALA A 163 23.20 1.00 7.53
N TYR A 164 23.13 0.13 6.52
CA TYR A 164 22.64 0.46 5.20
C TYR A 164 21.19 0.97 5.22
N HIS A 165 20.25 0.21 5.80
CA HIS A 165 18.84 0.60 5.89
C HIS A 165 18.67 1.90 6.68
N ARG A 166 19.28 1.99 7.87
CA ARG A 166 19.21 3.20 8.71
C ARG A 166 19.71 4.44 7.97
N GLN A 167 20.83 4.33 7.25
CA GLN A 167 21.41 5.46 6.54
C GLN A 167 20.59 5.89 5.32
N VAL A 168 19.98 4.96 4.57
CA VAL A 168 19.06 5.32 3.47
C VAL A 168 17.83 6.04 4.02
N VAL A 169 17.25 5.55 5.13
CA VAL A 169 16.15 6.21 5.84
C VAL A 169 16.52 7.64 6.26
N GLU A 170 17.69 7.83 6.88
CA GLU A 170 18.18 9.16 7.28
C GLU A 170 18.34 10.13 6.09
N ILE A 171 18.85 9.65 4.95
CA ILE A 171 18.98 10.47 3.73
C ILE A 171 17.59 10.91 3.23
N LEU A 172 16.62 10.01 3.19
CA LEU A 172 15.27 10.31 2.71
C LEU A 172 14.52 11.24 3.68
N ILE A 173 14.67 11.06 4.99
CA ILE A 173 14.12 12.00 5.99
C ILE A 173 14.67 13.41 5.79
N LYS A 174 15.98 13.55 5.54
CA LYS A 174 16.59 14.85 5.23
C LYS A 174 16.05 15.48 3.94
N LYS A 175 15.54 14.67 3.01
CA LYS A 175 14.84 15.12 1.80
C LYS A 175 13.35 15.46 2.03
N GLY A 176 12.88 15.39 3.28
CA GLY A 176 11.52 15.76 3.69
C GLY A 176 10.50 14.62 3.60
N TYR A 177 10.94 13.38 3.46
CA TYR A 177 10.06 12.21 3.47
C TYR A 177 9.77 11.72 4.89
N CYS A 178 8.58 11.17 5.09
CA CYS A 178 8.29 10.28 6.20
C CYS A 178 8.68 8.86 5.80
N VAL A 179 9.62 8.25 6.52
CA VAL A 179 10.19 6.96 6.14
C VAL A 179 10.38 6.07 7.36
N LEU A 180 10.06 4.79 7.21
CA LEU A 180 10.44 3.74 8.14
C LEU A 180 11.03 2.53 7.39
N PHE A 181 11.77 1.71 8.12
CA PHE A 181 12.15 0.37 7.70
C PHE A 181 11.39 -0.62 8.58
N ASP A 182 10.61 -1.52 7.99
CA ASP A 182 9.70 -2.43 8.70
C ASP A 182 10.31 -3.80 8.98
N THR A 183 11.64 -3.92 8.86
CA THR A 183 12.47 -5.14 8.88
C THR A 183 12.65 -5.86 7.54
N GLU A 184 11.84 -5.55 6.53
CA GLU A 184 11.97 -6.12 5.19
C GLU A 184 12.07 -5.02 4.10
N GLU A 185 11.23 -4.00 4.20
CA GLU A 185 11.06 -2.96 3.19
C GLU A 185 11.20 -1.56 3.80
N ILE A 186 11.67 -0.61 2.98
CA ILE A 186 11.49 0.81 3.27
C ILE A 186 10.10 1.22 2.85
N GLN A 187 9.35 1.76 3.79
CA GLN A 187 8.07 2.41 3.54
C GLN A 187 8.23 3.92 3.55
N ILE A 188 7.81 4.60 2.48
CA ILE A 188 8.03 6.03 2.24
C ILE A 188 6.75 6.76 1.83
N LYS A 189 6.49 7.91 2.45
CA LYS A 189 5.36 8.79 2.13
C LYS A 189 5.70 10.28 2.26
N ARG A 190 4.94 11.12 1.54
CA ARG A 190 4.93 12.59 1.71
C ARG A 190 3.59 13.15 2.17
N THR A 191 2.52 12.40 1.98
CA THR A 191 1.16 12.70 2.42
C THR A 191 0.55 11.44 3.00
N ASN A 192 -0.62 11.55 3.65
CA ASN A 192 -1.35 10.36 4.11
C ASN A 192 -2.25 9.73 3.02
N GLU A 193 -2.08 10.14 1.76
CA GLU A 193 -2.85 9.57 0.65
C GLU A 193 -2.37 8.18 0.25
N PHE A 194 -1.05 7.97 0.26
CA PHE A 194 -0.42 6.69 -0.05
C PHE A 194 0.99 6.57 0.52
N THR A 195 1.42 5.33 0.73
CA THR A 195 2.81 4.95 1.03
C THR A 195 3.31 4.04 -0.08
N GLU A 196 4.59 4.14 -0.41
CA GLU A 196 5.25 3.18 -1.30
C GLU A 196 6.27 2.35 -0.56
N HIS A 197 6.37 1.09 -0.96
CA HIS A 197 7.23 0.09 -0.37
C HIS A 197 8.38 -0.23 -1.32
N TYR A 198 9.59 -0.28 -0.77
CA TYR A 198 10.82 -0.52 -1.51
C TYR A 198 11.72 -1.50 -0.76
N ASP A 199 12.02 -2.63 -1.39
CA ASP A 199 13.03 -3.55 -0.91
C ASP A 199 14.35 -3.24 -1.63
N ILE A 200 15.25 -2.59 -0.88
CA ILE A 200 16.50 -2.00 -1.37
C ILE A 200 17.70 -2.95 -1.24
N ASN A 201 17.51 -4.16 -0.73
CA ASN A 201 18.51 -5.22 -0.72
C ASN A 201 18.01 -6.46 -1.49
N TYR A 202 18.93 -7.33 -1.87
CA TYR A 202 18.62 -8.59 -2.52
C TYR A 202 19.26 -9.72 -1.74
N ARG A 203 18.42 -10.69 -1.35
CA ARG A 203 18.79 -11.84 -0.51
C ARG A 203 19.47 -11.45 0.80
N ASP A 204 19.15 -10.26 1.32
CA ASP A 204 19.81 -9.71 2.51
C ASP A 204 21.34 -9.69 2.40
N GLU A 205 21.84 -9.44 1.19
CA GLU A 205 23.29 -9.45 0.95
C GLU A 205 23.72 -8.30 0.03
N TYR A 206 22.99 -8.02 -1.04
CA TYR A 206 23.43 -7.08 -2.06
C TYR A 206 22.52 -5.88 -2.16
N VAL A 207 23.03 -4.75 -2.60
CA VAL A 207 22.20 -3.63 -3.03
C VAL A 207 21.29 -4.10 -4.16
N ARG A 208 19.98 -3.88 -4.03
CA ARG A 208 19.05 -4.13 -5.13
C ARG A 208 18.91 -2.90 -6.01
N ARG A 209 18.89 -3.12 -7.33
CA ARG A 209 18.87 -2.09 -8.37
C ARG A 209 17.71 -2.31 -9.34
N GLY A 210 17.40 -1.28 -10.13
CA GLY A 210 16.38 -1.32 -11.18
C GLY A 210 14.94 -1.40 -10.65
N SER A 211 13.99 -1.69 -11.55
CA SER A 211 12.55 -1.71 -11.24
C SER A 211 12.14 -2.75 -10.18
N GLY A 212 13.03 -3.71 -9.87
CA GLY A 212 12.82 -4.72 -8.85
C GLY A 212 12.84 -4.20 -7.41
N ILE A 213 13.29 -2.96 -7.16
CA ILE A 213 13.24 -2.41 -5.79
C ILE A 213 11.84 -2.02 -5.36
N TYR A 214 10.99 -1.53 -6.28
CA TYR A 214 9.62 -1.14 -5.97
C TYR A 214 8.78 -2.40 -5.71
N ARG A 215 8.00 -2.39 -4.64
CA ARG A 215 7.23 -3.54 -4.15
C ARG A 215 5.74 -3.32 -4.34
N GLY A 216 5.26 -2.14 -3.95
CA GLY A 216 3.89 -1.72 -4.18
C GLY A 216 3.59 -0.36 -3.57
N SER A 217 2.35 0.07 -3.77
CA SER A 217 1.78 1.25 -3.14
C SER A 217 0.59 0.82 -2.30
N CYS A 218 0.45 1.43 -1.13
CA CYS A 218 -0.60 1.17 -0.17
C CYS A 218 -1.43 2.42 0.09
N TYR A 219 -2.74 2.25 0.23
CA TYR A 219 -3.72 3.33 0.31
C TYR A 219 -4.73 3.07 1.45
N PRO A 220 -5.03 4.07 2.29
CA PRO A 220 -4.25 5.29 2.53
C PRO A 220 -2.81 4.97 2.93
N ALA A 221 -2.01 5.99 3.20
CA ALA A 221 -0.63 5.75 3.62
C ALA A 221 -0.56 4.95 4.93
N ALA A 222 0.41 4.05 5.04
CA ALA A 222 0.79 3.43 6.31
C ALA A 222 1.40 4.43 7.31
N PHE A 223 1.44 4.01 8.58
CA PHE A 223 2.09 4.61 9.76
C PHE A 223 1.76 6.06 10.12
#